data_AF-T1A6U6-F1
#
_entry.id   AF-T1A6U6-F1
#
_cell.length_a   1.000
_cell.length_b   1.000
_cell.length_c   1.000
_cell.angle_alpha   90.00
_cell.angle_beta   90.00
_cell.angle_gamma   90.00
#
_symmetry.space_group_name_H-M   'P 1'
#
loop_
_entity.id
_entity.type
_entity.pdbx_description
1 polymer ?
#
loop_
_entity_poly.entity_id
_entity_poly.type
_entity_poly.pdbx_seq_one_letter_code
_entity_poly.pdbx_strand_id
1 'polypeptide(L)'
;VEDVVLIAALALHRRMTESELRHAVGDRVYDSFYPRGLLLQHDAEDPKGLSFIGLTPQGEEVEISKRAAESDLIVYVNVNLVSMDGGHKSVATGLSSYRSLRHHHNVKTMVHSKSFMDRHNSQLHSSNWRMGAVIKEAGIKIFQIETTLNNDTFPKQFEFLQKRE
;
A
#
# COMPACT_ATOMS: atom_id res chain seq x y z
N VAL A 1 22.69 5.31 9.23
CA VAL A 1 21.36 4.68 9.35
C VAL A 1 21.56 3.39 10.11
N GLU A 2 20.93 3.25 11.27
CA GLU A 2 21.21 2.14 12.20
C GLU A 2 20.03 1.18 12.36
N ASP A 3 18.80 1.60 12.04
CA ASP A 3 17.59 0.78 12.10
C ASP A 3 16.81 0.88 10.76
N VAL A 4 16.73 -0.24 10.05
CA VAL A 4 15.93 -0.39 8.82
C VAL A 4 15.06 -1.63 8.96
N VAL A 5 13.75 -1.44 8.87
CA VAL A 5 12.75 -2.51 8.88
C VAL A 5 11.98 -2.48 7.57
N LEU A 6 11.85 -3.64 6.95
CA LEU A 6 11.00 -3.87 5.79
C LEU A 6 9.63 -4.33 6.26
N ILE A 7 8.57 -3.80 5.65
CA ILE A 7 7.19 -4.20 5.95
C ILE A 7 6.52 -4.57 4.62
N ALA A 8 6.06 -5.80 4.48
CA ALA A 8 5.15 -6.17 3.41
C ALA A 8 3.80 -5.48 3.65
N ALA A 9 3.42 -4.55 2.77
CA ALA A 9 2.22 -3.73 2.86
C ALA A 9 0.98 -4.52 2.39
N LEU A 10 0.51 -5.44 3.22
CA LEU A 10 -0.52 -6.41 2.87
C LEU A 10 -1.96 -5.89 2.99
N ALA A 11 -2.20 -4.83 3.79
CA ALA A 11 -3.54 -4.45 4.19
C ALA A 11 -4.35 -5.68 4.68
N LEU A 12 -5.44 -6.03 4.01
CA LEU A 12 -6.32 -7.17 4.31
C LEU A 12 -5.94 -8.46 3.56
N HIS A 13 -4.84 -8.47 2.81
CA HIS A 13 -4.36 -9.69 2.19
C HIS A 13 -3.78 -10.63 3.26
N ARG A 14 -3.86 -11.94 3.00
CA ARG A 14 -3.23 -12.94 3.86
C ARG A 14 -1.72 -12.71 3.96
N ARG A 15 -1.12 -13.25 5.02
CA ARG A 15 0.34 -13.37 5.13
C ARG A 15 0.92 -14.10 3.92
N MET A 16 2.05 -13.60 3.44
CA MET A 16 2.88 -14.21 2.43
C MET A 16 3.68 -15.37 3.03
N THR A 17 3.86 -16.43 2.26
CA THR A 17 4.78 -17.52 2.59
C THR A 17 6.24 -17.06 2.44
N GLU A 18 7.18 -17.83 2.97
CA GLU A 18 8.61 -17.59 2.74
C GLU A 18 8.96 -17.52 1.25
N SER A 19 8.46 -18.46 0.44
CA SER A 19 8.75 -18.49 -1.00
C SER A 19 8.25 -17.22 -1.71
N GLU A 20 7.09 -16.70 -1.30
CA GLU A 20 6.52 -15.47 -1.87
C GLU A 20 7.32 -14.24 -1.44
N LEU A 21 7.76 -14.17 -0.19
CA LEU A 21 8.63 -13.09 0.28
C LEU A 21 9.98 -13.12 -0.44
N ARG A 22 10.62 -14.29 -0.54
CA ARG A 22 11.87 -14.48 -1.28
C ARG A 22 11.72 -14.07 -2.74
N HIS A 23 10.61 -14.43 -3.37
CA HIS A 23 10.32 -13.99 -4.73
C HIS A 23 10.21 -12.46 -4.83
N ALA A 24 9.54 -11.80 -3.88
CA ALA A 24 9.32 -10.36 -3.92
C ALA A 24 10.58 -9.53 -3.64
N VAL A 25 11.40 -9.92 -2.65
CA VAL A 25 12.58 -9.12 -2.23
C VAL A 25 13.92 -9.71 -2.66
N GLY A 26 13.95 -10.95 -3.13
CA GLY A 26 15.16 -11.72 -3.43
C GLY A 26 15.81 -12.35 -2.20
N ASP A 27 16.50 -13.47 -2.39
CA ASP A 27 17.12 -14.26 -1.30
C ASP A 27 18.07 -13.42 -0.44
N ARG A 28 18.92 -12.61 -1.08
CA ARG A 28 19.88 -11.75 -0.38
C ARG A 28 19.20 -10.81 0.63
N VAL A 29 18.06 -10.23 0.27
CA VAL A 29 17.32 -9.32 1.16
C VAL A 29 16.58 -10.13 2.21
N TYR A 30 15.90 -11.22 1.83
CA TYR A 30 15.20 -12.08 2.77
C TYR A 30 16.14 -12.59 3.89
N ASP A 31 17.26 -13.21 3.51
CA ASP A 31 18.23 -13.79 4.46
C ASP A 31 18.89 -12.72 5.33
N SER A 32 18.97 -11.48 4.84
CA SER A 32 19.48 -10.36 5.62
C SER A 32 18.46 -9.83 6.62
N PHE A 33 17.16 -9.81 6.35
CA PHE A 33 16.18 -9.11 7.19
C PHE A 33 15.29 -10.04 8.02
N TYR A 34 14.79 -11.13 7.42
CA TYR A 34 13.79 -11.99 8.05
C TYR A 34 14.28 -12.70 9.32
N PRO A 35 15.45 -13.36 9.34
CA PRO A 35 15.94 -14.04 10.55
C PRO A 35 16.22 -13.10 11.73
N ARG A 36 16.40 -11.80 11.45
CA ARG A 36 16.61 -10.75 12.46
C ARG A 36 15.31 -10.10 12.94
N GLY A 37 14.15 -10.54 12.44
CA GLY A 37 12.86 -9.92 12.74
C GLY A 37 12.68 -8.54 12.09
N LEU A 38 13.48 -8.20 11.06
CA LEU A 38 13.46 -6.92 10.38
C LEU A 38 12.69 -6.96 9.04
N LEU A 39 12.11 -8.10 8.67
CA LEU A 39 11.12 -8.22 7.60
C LEU A 39 9.77 -8.60 8.20
N LEU A 40 8.94 -7.58 8.41
CA LEU A 40 7.59 -7.72 8.96
C LEU A 40 6.59 -7.87 7.82
N GLN A 41 5.40 -8.35 8.15
CA GLN A 41 4.24 -8.27 7.29
C GLN A 41 3.13 -7.52 8.03
N HIS A 42 2.55 -6.52 7.38
CA HIS A 42 1.49 -5.72 7.97
C HIS A 42 0.23 -6.56 8.22
N ASP A 43 -0.48 -6.24 9.29
CA ASP A 43 -1.73 -6.89 9.69
C ASP A 43 -2.79 -5.83 9.96
N ALA A 44 -3.76 -5.72 9.07
CA ALA A 44 -4.80 -4.71 9.17
C ALA A 44 -5.79 -4.98 10.32
N GLU A 45 -5.73 -6.14 10.96
CA GLU A 45 -6.65 -6.54 12.03
C GLU A 45 -5.97 -6.70 13.40
N ASP A 46 -4.66 -6.48 13.52
CA ASP A 46 -3.94 -6.49 14.81
C ASP A 46 -3.97 -5.11 15.49
N PRO A 47 -4.80 -4.87 16.52
CA PRO A 47 -4.93 -3.55 17.14
C PRO A 47 -3.65 -3.10 17.86
N LYS A 48 -2.76 -4.03 18.25
CA LYS A 48 -1.49 -3.68 18.91
C LYS A 48 -0.44 -3.21 17.92
N GLY A 49 -0.52 -3.67 16.68
CA GLY A 49 0.34 -3.29 15.56
C GLY A 49 -0.08 -2.00 14.84
N LEU A 50 -1.16 -1.35 15.29
CA LEU A 50 -1.77 -0.19 14.64
C LEU A 50 -1.66 1.07 15.49
N SER A 51 -1.55 2.22 14.82
CA SER A 51 -1.58 3.55 15.43
C SER A 51 -2.68 4.38 14.80
N PHE A 52 -3.56 4.94 15.63
CA PHE A 52 -4.56 5.91 15.20
C PHE A 52 -3.91 7.27 14.97
N ILE A 53 -4.10 7.81 13.78
CA ILE A 53 -3.51 9.07 13.33
C ILE A 53 -4.54 10.19 13.44
N GLY A 54 -5.80 9.92 13.12
CA GLY A 54 -6.86 10.91 13.21
C GLY A 54 -8.13 10.55 12.45
N LEU A 55 -9.00 11.54 12.30
CA LEU A 55 -10.22 11.47 11.49
C LEU A 55 -10.09 12.40 10.29
N THR A 56 -10.60 11.98 9.14
CA THR A 56 -10.82 12.91 8.02
C THR A 56 -12.02 13.84 8.34
N PRO A 57 -12.20 14.95 7.60
CA PRO A 57 -13.39 15.80 7.74
C PRO A 57 -14.72 15.08 7.48
N GLN A 58 -14.69 13.88 6.89
CA GLN A 58 -15.87 13.06 6.63
C GLN A 58 -16.07 11.97 7.69
N GLY A 59 -15.28 12.00 8.77
CA GLY A 59 -15.36 11.04 9.86
C GLY A 59 -14.72 9.69 9.54
N GLU A 60 -13.84 9.62 8.54
CA GLU A 60 -13.15 8.38 8.19
C GLU A 60 -11.96 8.18 9.14
N GLU A 61 -11.92 7.08 9.88
CA GLU A 61 -10.79 6.75 10.75
C GLU A 61 -9.52 6.47 9.93
N VAL A 62 -8.40 7.07 10.36
CA VAL A 62 -7.08 6.86 9.76
C VAL A 62 -6.19 6.16 10.78
N GLU A 63 -5.90 4.89 10.53
CA GLU A 63 -4.96 4.05 11.28
C GLU A 63 -3.97 3.44 10.32
N ILE A 64 -2.70 3.45 10.69
CA ILE A 64 -1.64 2.78 9.93
C ILE A 64 -0.79 1.90 10.84
N SER A 65 0.08 1.08 10.24
CA SER A 65 1.15 0.35 10.93
C SER A 65 1.85 1.25 11.96
N LYS A 66 1.84 0.83 13.22
CA LYS A 66 2.51 1.53 14.32
C LYS A 66 4.01 1.68 14.05
N ARG A 67 4.66 0.62 13.56
CA ARG A 67 6.09 0.67 13.17
C ARG A 67 6.36 1.73 12.10
N ALA A 68 5.43 1.92 11.16
CA ALA A 68 5.54 2.95 10.13
C ALA A 68 5.29 4.36 10.70
N ALA A 69 4.24 4.53 11.50
CA ALA A 69 3.90 5.81 12.12
C ALA A 69 5.00 6.37 13.05
N GLU A 70 5.70 5.48 13.77
CA GLU A 70 6.78 5.83 14.70
C GLU A 70 8.15 5.95 14.02
N SER A 71 8.25 5.71 12.71
CA SER A 71 9.52 5.84 11.97
C SER A 71 9.85 7.30 11.67
N ASP A 72 11.15 7.64 11.70
CA ASP A 72 11.64 8.94 11.24
C ASP A 72 11.37 9.20 9.75
N LEU A 73 11.34 8.12 8.96
CA LEU A 73 11.07 8.15 7.52
C LEU A 73 10.46 6.82 7.06
N ILE A 74 9.38 6.90 6.28
CA ILE A 74 8.84 5.79 5.50
C ILE A 74 9.39 5.90 4.07
N VAL A 75 10.05 4.85 3.58
CA VAL A 75 10.35 4.70 2.15
C VAL A 75 9.39 3.66 1.58
N TYR A 76 8.44 4.09 0.77
CA TYR A 76 7.47 3.20 0.15
C TYR A 76 7.92 2.85 -1.27
N VAL A 77 8.07 1.56 -1.56
CA VAL A 77 8.48 1.06 -2.87
C VAL A 77 7.37 0.21 -3.44
N ASN A 78 6.94 0.50 -4.66
CA ASN A 78 5.86 -0.24 -5.31
C ASN A 78 6.02 -0.32 -6.82
N VAL A 79 5.19 -1.20 -7.37
CA VAL A 79 4.91 -1.32 -8.79
C VAL A 79 3.47 -0.85 -9.02
N ASN A 80 3.31 0.14 -9.88
CA ASN A 80 2.01 0.62 -10.32
C ASN A 80 1.58 -0.17 -11.55
N LEU A 81 0.67 -1.13 -11.35
CA LEU A 81 0.12 -1.95 -12.42
C LEU A 81 -1.02 -1.23 -13.15
N VAL A 82 -1.73 -0.35 -12.44
CA VAL A 82 -2.81 0.47 -12.96
C VAL A 82 -2.71 1.91 -12.44
N SER A 83 -3.37 2.86 -13.10
CA SER A 83 -3.33 4.28 -12.70
C SER A 83 -3.97 4.56 -11.33
N MET A 84 -4.71 3.60 -10.80
CA MET A 84 -5.23 3.66 -9.43
C MET A 84 -4.13 3.51 -8.38
N ASP A 85 -3.04 2.82 -8.70
CA ASP A 85 -1.95 2.52 -7.76
C ASP A 85 -1.08 3.74 -7.46
N GLY A 86 -0.32 3.64 -6.37
CA GLY A 86 0.65 4.64 -5.97
C GLY A 86 0.09 5.84 -5.22
N GLY A 87 0.96 6.80 -4.92
CA GLY A 87 0.60 8.03 -4.23
C GLY A 87 -0.01 7.75 -2.86
N HIS A 88 -1.09 8.47 -2.49
CA HIS A 88 -1.71 8.27 -1.18
C HIS A 88 -2.29 6.87 -0.96
N LYS A 89 -2.67 6.15 -2.02
CA LYS A 89 -3.18 4.77 -1.89
C LYS A 89 -2.13 3.85 -1.26
N SER A 90 -0.84 4.07 -1.54
CA SER A 90 0.26 3.28 -0.99
C SER A 90 0.17 3.17 0.54
N VAL A 91 0.44 4.25 1.28
CA VAL A 91 0.43 4.20 2.75
C VAL A 91 -0.99 4.16 3.31
N ALA A 92 -1.94 4.93 2.73
CA ALA A 92 -3.31 5.01 3.24
C ALA A 92 -4.20 3.79 2.92
N THR A 93 -3.71 2.84 2.11
CA THR A 93 -4.34 1.52 1.95
C THR A 93 -3.40 0.40 2.39
N GLY A 94 -2.19 0.31 1.85
CA GLY A 94 -1.29 -0.85 2.02
C GLY A 94 -0.81 -1.08 3.46
N LEU A 95 -0.73 -0.01 4.27
CA LEU A 95 -0.33 -0.07 5.67
C LEU A 95 -1.49 0.23 6.63
N SER A 96 -2.73 0.27 6.15
CA SER A 96 -3.90 0.68 6.93
C SER A 96 -4.59 -0.47 7.65
N SER A 97 -5.43 -0.13 8.63
CA SER A 97 -6.29 -1.10 9.33
C SER A 97 -7.58 -1.39 8.55
N TYR A 98 -8.29 -2.47 8.92
CA TYR A 98 -9.65 -2.72 8.46
C TYR A 98 -10.58 -1.53 8.71
N ARG A 99 -10.43 -0.88 9.89
CA ARG A 99 -11.28 0.25 10.31
C ARG A 99 -11.13 1.45 9.39
N SER A 100 -9.94 1.69 8.84
CA SER A 100 -9.73 2.68 7.79
C SER A 100 -10.27 2.22 6.45
N LEU A 101 -9.93 0.99 6.04
CA LEU A 101 -10.23 0.50 4.70
C LEU A 101 -11.73 0.40 4.40
N ARG A 102 -12.55 0.07 5.39
CA ARG A 102 -14.01 -0.08 5.24
C ARG A 102 -14.73 1.19 4.77
N HIS A 103 -14.13 2.37 4.92
CA HIS A 103 -14.70 3.64 4.43
C HIS A 103 -14.69 3.77 2.91
N HIS A 104 -13.75 3.11 2.24
CA HIS A 104 -13.60 3.18 0.79
C HIS A 104 -13.71 1.83 0.07
N HIS A 105 -13.68 0.72 0.81
CA HIS A 105 -13.96 -0.63 0.28
C HIS A 105 -15.40 -1.06 0.58
N ASN A 106 -16.37 -0.24 0.16
CA ASN A 106 -17.79 -0.53 0.36
C ASN A 106 -18.61 -0.17 -0.87
N VAL A 107 -19.83 -0.71 -0.93
CA VAL A 107 -20.75 -0.52 -2.07
C VAL A 107 -20.99 0.95 -2.38
N LYS A 108 -21.17 1.81 -1.36
CA LYS A 108 -21.40 3.24 -1.57
C LYS A 108 -20.23 3.87 -2.33
N THR A 109 -18.99 3.61 -1.93
CA THR A 109 -17.82 4.16 -2.63
C THR A 109 -17.68 3.58 -4.04
N MET A 110 -17.94 2.29 -4.22
CA MET A 110 -17.83 1.63 -5.53
C MET A 110 -18.84 2.19 -6.54
N VAL A 111 -20.12 2.30 -6.18
CA VAL A 111 -21.17 2.80 -7.11
C VAL A 111 -21.02 4.28 -7.47
N HIS A 112 -20.30 5.05 -6.64
CA HIS A 112 -20.01 6.47 -6.90
C HIS A 112 -18.63 6.68 -7.55
N SER A 113 -17.86 5.62 -7.79
CA SER A 113 -16.60 5.67 -8.53
C SER A 113 -16.87 5.29 -9.99
N LYS A 114 -17.06 6.27 -10.87
CA LYS A 114 -17.39 6.02 -12.28
C LYS A 114 -16.25 5.31 -13.03
N SER A 115 -15.01 5.54 -12.59
CA SER A 115 -13.82 4.81 -13.02
C SER A 115 -12.82 4.80 -11.86
N PHE A 116 -12.25 3.64 -11.54
CA PHE A 116 -11.15 3.57 -10.57
C PHE A 116 -9.84 4.14 -11.12
N MET A 117 -9.72 4.23 -12.44
CA MET A 117 -8.50 4.65 -13.14
C MET A 117 -8.44 6.16 -13.34
N ASP A 118 -9.54 6.87 -13.05
CA ASP A 118 -9.62 8.32 -13.08
C ASP A 118 -9.79 8.85 -11.66
N ARG A 119 -8.71 9.46 -11.14
CA ARG A 119 -8.67 10.06 -9.81
C ARG A 119 -9.84 11.03 -9.54
N HIS A 120 -10.24 11.83 -10.53
CA HIS A 120 -11.24 12.88 -10.32
C HIS A 120 -12.67 12.33 -10.27
N ASN A 121 -12.89 11.16 -10.87
CA ASN A 121 -14.19 10.49 -10.92
C ASN A 121 -14.25 9.23 -10.05
N SER A 122 -13.30 9.07 -9.12
CA SER A 122 -13.21 7.96 -8.17
C SER A 122 -13.40 8.42 -6.73
N GLN A 123 -14.44 7.91 -6.07
CA GLN A 123 -14.61 8.13 -4.63
C GLN A 123 -13.57 7.37 -3.80
N LEU A 124 -13.06 6.25 -4.33
CA LEU A 124 -11.96 5.53 -3.70
C LEU A 124 -10.68 6.37 -3.67
N HIS A 125 -10.34 7.06 -4.77
CA HIS A 125 -9.23 8.02 -4.77
C HIS A 125 -9.50 9.19 -3.83
N SER A 126 -10.73 9.72 -3.86
CA SER A 126 -11.11 10.86 -3.03
C SER A 126 -10.94 10.57 -1.53
N SER A 127 -11.32 9.37 -1.07
CA SER A 127 -11.10 8.90 0.30
C SER A 127 -9.62 8.73 0.64
N ASN A 128 -8.86 8.02 -0.20
CA ASN A 128 -7.41 7.89 -0.02
C ASN A 128 -6.69 9.24 0.04
N TRP A 129 -7.14 10.25 -0.72
CA TRP A 129 -6.58 11.59 -0.68
C TRP A 129 -6.82 12.30 0.66
N ARG A 130 -8.04 12.18 1.22
CA ARG A 130 -8.36 12.74 2.54
C ARG A 130 -7.58 12.05 3.64
N MET A 131 -7.51 10.72 3.62
CA MET A 131 -6.74 9.95 4.60
C MET A 131 -5.24 10.24 4.49
N GLY A 132 -4.73 10.34 3.27
CA GLY A 132 -3.34 10.72 3.00
C GLY A 132 -2.98 12.13 3.48
N ALA A 133 -3.93 13.08 3.42
CA ALA A 133 -3.75 14.40 4.00
C ALA A 133 -3.61 14.34 5.53
N VAL A 134 -4.45 13.57 6.21
CA VAL A 134 -4.35 13.36 7.68
C VAL A 134 -2.99 12.77 8.06
N ILE A 135 -2.50 11.78 7.31
CA ILE A 135 -1.16 11.20 7.54
C ILE A 135 -0.06 12.25 7.38
N LYS A 136 -0.14 13.06 6.33
CA LYS A 136 0.83 14.13 6.06
C LYS A 136 0.80 15.21 7.14
N GLU A 137 -0.38 15.64 7.56
CA GLU A 137 -0.60 16.67 8.58
C GLU A 137 -0.11 16.22 9.96
N ALA A 138 -0.15 14.92 10.26
CA ALA A 138 0.46 14.33 11.45
C ALA A 138 2.00 14.37 11.46
N GLY A 139 2.64 14.88 10.41
CA GLY A 139 4.10 15.04 10.33
C GLY A 139 4.85 13.78 9.91
N ILE A 140 4.15 12.72 9.50
CA ILE A 140 4.75 11.46 9.05
C ILE A 140 5.46 11.70 7.71
N LYS A 141 6.78 11.48 7.69
CA LYS A 141 7.61 11.70 6.50
C LYS A 141 7.58 10.46 5.60
N ILE A 142 7.17 10.66 4.36
CA ILE A 142 7.05 9.59 3.37
C ILE A 142 7.83 9.98 2.12
N PHE A 143 8.73 9.10 1.69
CA PHE A 143 9.37 9.15 0.38
C PHE A 143 8.89 7.96 -0.45
N GLN A 144 8.37 8.21 -1.65
CA GLN A 144 7.77 7.17 -2.49
C GLN A 144 8.64 6.92 -3.72
N ILE A 145 8.90 5.64 -3.99
CA ILE A 145 9.54 5.14 -5.20
C ILE A 145 8.48 4.40 -5.99
N GLU A 146 7.91 5.11 -6.95
CA GLU A 146 6.80 4.65 -7.78
C GLU A 146 7.36 4.11 -9.10
N THR A 147 7.14 2.83 -9.39
CA THR A 147 7.63 2.20 -10.63
C THR A 147 6.49 1.82 -11.54
N THR A 148 6.70 1.90 -12.85
CA THR A 148 5.78 1.39 -13.87
C THR A 148 6.46 0.27 -14.66
N LEU A 149 5.67 -0.65 -15.18
CA LEU A 149 6.16 -1.73 -16.04
C LEU A 149 5.80 -1.43 -17.50
N ASN A 150 6.56 -2.03 -18.42
CA ASN A 150 6.14 -2.11 -19.81
C ASN A 150 5.00 -3.13 -19.97
N ASN A 151 4.41 -3.18 -21.16
CA ASN A 151 3.33 -4.13 -21.46
C ASN A 151 3.86 -5.50 -21.93
N ASP A 152 5.07 -5.88 -21.52
CA ASP A 152 5.66 -7.19 -21.86
C ASP A 152 5.11 -8.29 -20.96
N THR A 153 3.79 -8.50 -21.03
CA THR A 153 3.03 -9.35 -20.11
C THR A 153 3.01 -10.82 -20.50
N PHE A 154 3.34 -11.12 -21.76
CA PHE A 154 3.22 -12.46 -22.32
C PHE A 154 4.59 -13.01 -22.71
N PRO A 155 4.88 -14.31 -22.46
CA PRO A 155 6.11 -14.91 -22.94
C PRO A 155 6.13 -14.90 -24.48
N LYS A 156 7.33 -15.02 -25.06
CA LYS A 156 7.56 -14.84 -26.50
C LYS A 156 6.58 -15.60 -27.42
N GLN A 157 6.13 -16.79 -27.04
CA GLN A 157 5.17 -17.59 -27.81
C GLN A 157 3.79 -16.93 -27.97
N PHE A 158 3.46 -15.99 -27.09
CA PHE A 158 2.20 -15.24 -27.04
C PHE A 158 2.39 -13.74 -27.32
N GLU A 159 3.54 -13.34 -27.89
CA GLU A 159 3.85 -11.93 -28.21
C GLU A 159 2.79 -11.28 -29.12
N PHE A 160 2.11 -12.07 -29.96
CA PHE A 160 1.03 -11.57 -30.81
C PHE A 160 -0.15 -10.99 -30.01
N LEU A 161 -0.39 -11.43 -28.77
CA LEU A 161 -1.43 -10.86 -27.89
C LEU A 161 -1.07 -9.46 -27.36
N GLN A 162 0.19 -9.05 -27.48
CA GLN A 162 0.65 -7.71 -27.07
C GLN A 162 0.48 -6.65 -28.17
N LYS A 163 0.19 -7.05 -29.41
CA LYS A 163 -0.04 -6.12 -30.51
C LYS A 163 -1.42 -5.48 -30.35
N ARG A 164 -1.48 -4.15 -30.35
CA ARG A 164 -2.76 -3.42 -30.51
C ARG A 164 -3.34 -3.79 -31.87
N GLU A 165 -4.63 -4.13 -31.91
CA GLU A 165 -5.42 -4.18 -33.15
C GLU A 165 -5.41 -2.83 -33.87
#